data_AF-A0A873QM49-F1
#
_entry.id   AF-A0A873QM49-F1
#
_cell.length_a   1.000
_cell.length_b   1.000
_cell.length_c   1.000
_cell.angle_alpha   90.00
_cell.angle_beta   90.00
_cell.angle_gamma   90.00
#
_symmetry.space_group_name_H-M   'P 1'
#
loop_
_entity.id
_entity.type
_entity.pdbx_description
1 polymer ?
#
loop_
_entity_poly.entity_id
_entity_poly.type
_entity_poly.pdbx_seq_one_letter_code
_entity_poly.pdbx_strand_id
1 'polypeptide(L)'
;MDKSKRLFLKSKRPFRKSKRPFLKSKRPFRRRLPPIQSGDRIDYRNMSLISRFISEQGKILSRRVNRLTLKQQRLITIAIKQARILSSLPFLNNAKLNNAKQFERKRTESTTRTTGLRSRNKKAYSFFN
;
A
#
# COMPACT_ATOMS: atom_id res chain seq x y z
N MET A 1 -7.61 77.45 36.50
CA MET A 1 -8.70 77.05 35.58
C MET A 1 -8.21 75.87 34.77
N ASP A 2 -8.33 74.65 35.28
CA ASP A 2 -7.80 73.46 34.60
C ASP A 2 -8.88 72.78 33.78
N LYS A 3 -8.75 72.86 32.46
CA LYS A 3 -9.61 72.13 31.51
C LYS A 3 -8.78 71.18 30.67
N SER A 4 -8.94 69.90 31.02
CA SER A 4 -8.98 68.73 30.13
C SER A 4 -7.68 68.22 29.49
N LYS A 5 -7.04 67.25 30.16
CA LYS A 5 -6.42 66.10 29.48
C LYS A 5 -7.55 65.17 28.98
N ARG A 6 -7.93 65.25 27.71
CA ARG A 6 -8.85 64.29 27.09
C ARG A 6 -8.16 62.92 27.01
N LEU A 7 -8.54 62.00 27.90
CA LEU A 7 -8.16 60.60 27.78
C LEU A 7 -8.83 60.01 26.54
N PHE A 8 -8.03 59.69 25.52
CA PHE A 8 -8.47 59.04 24.30
C PHE A 8 -8.89 57.60 24.64
N LEU A 9 -10.17 57.40 24.99
CA LEU A 9 -10.74 56.08 25.26
C LEU A 9 -10.77 55.27 23.97
N LYS A 10 -9.75 54.43 23.78
CA LYS A 10 -9.66 53.47 22.67
C LYS A 10 -10.80 52.47 22.81
N SER A 11 -11.85 52.62 22.00
CA SER A 11 -13.00 51.70 22.02
C SER A 11 -12.53 50.29 21.65
N LYS A 12 -12.39 49.41 22.65
CA LYS A 12 -12.18 47.98 22.45
C LYS A 12 -13.50 47.37 21.97
N ARG A 13 -13.82 47.51 20.68
CA ARG A 13 -14.93 46.76 20.08
C ARG A 13 -14.59 45.27 20.18
N PRO A 14 -15.38 44.44 20.90
CA PRO A 14 -15.09 43.01 20.94
C PRO A 14 -15.35 42.44 19.54
N PHE A 15 -14.32 41.88 18.93
CA PHE A 15 -14.46 41.12 17.69
C PHE A 15 -15.38 39.92 17.95
N ARG A 16 -16.67 40.08 17.66
CA ARG A 16 -17.67 39.02 17.80
C ARG A 16 -17.36 37.96 16.75
N LYS A 17 -16.55 36.95 17.13
CA LYS A 17 -16.43 35.71 16.36
C LYS A 17 -17.83 35.10 16.27
N SER A 18 -18.44 35.16 15.09
CA SER A 18 -19.65 34.40 14.83
C SER A 18 -19.31 32.92 15.00
N LYS A 19 -19.79 32.32 16.08
CA LYS A 19 -19.74 30.88 16.28
C LYS A 19 -20.72 30.26 15.29
N ARG A 20 -20.40 30.28 14.00
CA ARG A 20 -21.09 29.44 13.02
C ARG A 20 -20.80 28.01 13.46
N PRO A 21 -21.79 27.24 13.95
CA PRO A 21 -21.52 25.84 14.27
C PRO A 21 -21.15 25.21 12.92
N PHE A 22 -19.91 24.72 12.81
CA PHE A 22 -19.51 23.90 11.69
C PHE A 22 -20.33 22.61 11.79
N LEU A 23 -21.54 22.62 11.23
CA LEU A 23 -22.41 21.47 11.11
C LEU A 23 -21.75 20.53 10.10
N LYS A 24 -20.76 19.77 10.56
CA LYS A 24 -20.17 18.67 9.78
C LYS A 24 -21.32 17.74 9.41
N SER A 25 -21.59 17.62 8.11
CA SER A 25 -22.56 16.66 7.60
C SER A 25 -22.28 15.30 8.22
N LYS A 26 -23.28 14.72 8.89
CA LYS A 26 -23.23 13.38 9.49
C LYS A 26 -23.24 12.31 8.39
N ARG A 27 -22.35 12.43 7.39
CA ARG A 27 -22.15 11.35 6.42
C ARG A 27 -21.73 10.14 7.24
N PRO A 28 -22.52 9.05 7.25
CA PRO A 28 -22.10 7.86 7.96
C PRO A 28 -20.78 7.45 7.33
N PHE A 29 -19.73 7.33 8.15
CA PHE A 29 -18.54 6.60 7.71
C PHE A 29 -19.04 5.24 7.27
N ARG A 30 -19.14 5.00 5.95
CA ARG A 30 -19.54 3.71 5.40
C ARG A 30 -18.48 2.71 5.85
N ARG A 31 -18.69 2.07 6.99
CA ARG A 31 -17.85 1.00 7.50
C ARG A 31 -18.05 -0.17 6.55
N ARG A 32 -17.12 -0.34 5.63
CA ARG A 32 -17.08 -1.54 4.80
C ARG A 32 -16.93 -2.75 5.73
N LEU A 33 -17.68 -3.81 5.44
CA LEU A 33 -17.60 -5.06 6.19
C LEU A 33 -16.16 -5.61 6.13
N PRO A 34 -15.68 -6.25 7.21
CA PRO A 34 -14.37 -6.87 7.21
C PRO A 34 -14.30 -7.96 6.14
N PRO A 35 -13.14 -8.14 5.48
CA PRO A 35 -12.98 -9.16 4.46
C PRO A 35 -12.98 -10.60 5.00
N ILE A 36 -12.80 -10.78 6.32
CA ILE A 36 -12.82 -12.09 6.99
C ILE A 36 -14.13 -12.25 7.76
N GLN A 37 -14.80 -13.39 7.57
CA GLN A 37 -16.01 -13.73 8.32
C GLN A 37 -15.67 -14.30 9.70
N SER A 38 -16.59 -14.21 10.65
CA SER A 38 -16.35 -14.63 12.04
C SER A 38 -16.09 -16.13 12.21
N GLY A 39 -16.39 -16.96 11.20
CA GLY A 39 -16.21 -18.42 11.20
C GLY A 39 -14.90 -18.91 10.59
N ASP A 40 -14.12 -18.04 9.94
CA ASP A 40 -12.89 -18.45 9.28
C ASP A 40 -11.80 -18.79 10.32
N ARG A 41 -11.24 -20.00 10.23
CA ARG A 41 -10.13 -20.43 11.09
C ARG A 41 -8.81 -19.78 10.63
N ILE A 42 -8.26 -18.93 11.48
CA ILE A 42 -7.01 -18.19 11.24
C ILE A 42 -5.84 -18.99 11.83
N ASP A 43 -5.23 -19.83 11.00
CA ASP A 43 -4.09 -20.66 11.35
C ASP A 43 -2.82 -20.23 10.61
N TYR A 44 -1.65 -20.45 11.22
CA TYR A 44 -0.33 -20.19 10.60
C TYR A 44 -0.07 -21.05 9.35
N ARG A 45 -0.82 -22.13 9.16
CA ARG A 45 -0.72 -23.03 7.99
C ARG A 45 -1.35 -22.43 6.72
N ASN A 46 -2.30 -21.50 6.89
CA ASN A 46 -3.08 -20.94 5.78
C ASN A 46 -2.33 -19.75 5.15
N MET A 47 -1.32 -20.04 4.33
CA MET A 47 -0.48 -19.03 3.68
C MET A 47 -1.25 -18.08 2.76
N SER A 48 -2.29 -18.57 2.07
CA SER A 48 -3.14 -17.75 1.19
C SER A 48 -3.85 -16.62 1.95
N LEU A 49 -4.36 -16.91 3.14
CA LEU A 49 -5.01 -15.91 4.00
C LEU A 49 -3.98 -14.96 4.59
N ILE A 50 -2.87 -15.50 5.10
CA ILE A 50 -1.86 -14.69 5.81
C ILE A 50 -1.15 -13.72 4.87
N SER A 51 -0.78 -14.16 3.66
CA SER A 51 -0.06 -13.34 2.68
C SER A 51 -0.80 -12.04 2.33
N ARG A 52 -2.15 -12.05 2.34
CA ARG A 52 -2.98 -10.86 2.09
C ARG A 52 -2.84 -9.76 3.16
N PHE A 53 -2.38 -10.10 4.37
CA PHE A 53 -2.24 -9.16 5.50
C PHE A 53 -0.81 -8.68 5.75
N ILE A 54 0.10 -9.03 4.84
CA ILE A 54 1.52 -8.67 4.90
C ILE A 54 1.84 -7.79 3.68
N SER A 55 2.75 -6.84 3.86
CA SER A 55 3.28 -6.06 2.74
C SER A 55 4.26 -6.88 1.90
N GLU A 56 4.59 -6.41 0.70
CA GLU A 56 5.63 -7.02 -0.13
C GLU A 56 6.98 -7.16 0.61
N GLN A 57 7.30 -6.19 1.48
CA GLN A 57 8.50 -6.18 2.33
C GLN A 57 8.48 -7.23 3.45
N GLY A 58 7.37 -7.94 3.63
CA GLY A 58 7.19 -8.89 4.73
C GLY A 58 6.69 -8.25 6.02
N LYS A 59 6.30 -6.96 6.06
CA LYS A 59 5.81 -6.28 7.27
C LYS A 59 4.32 -6.50 7.49
N ILE A 60 3.89 -6.62 8.75
CA ILE A 60 2.46 -6.80 9.09
C ILE A 60 1.71 -5.49 8.86
N LEU A 61 0.62 -5.55 8.08
CA LEU A 61 -0.22 -4.39 7.83
C LEU A 61 -1.06 -4.04 9.07
N SER A 62 -1.33 -2.75 9.26
CA SER A 62 -2.11 -2.27 10.41
C SER A 62 -3.59 -2.65 10.30
N ARG A 63 -4.26 -2.77 11.44
CA ARG A 63 -5.71 -3.06 11.50
C ARG A 63 -6.56 -2.09 10.67
N ARG A 64 -6.18 -0.81 10.61
CA ARG A 64 -6.92 0.24 9.87
C ARG A 64 -6.87 0.01 8.36
N VAL A 65 -5.73 -0.50 7.87
CA VAL A 65 -5.53 -0.85 6.46
C VAL A 65 -6.27 -2.14 6.13
N ASN A 66 -6.13 -3.16 6.98
CA ASN A 66 -6.77 -4.47 6.78
C ASN A 66 -8.29 -4.45 6.99
N ARG A 67 -8.80 -3.42 7.69
CA ARG A 67 -10.22 -3.25 8.05
C ARG A 67 -10.79 -4.44 8.82
N LEU A 68 -10.00 -4.96 9.77
CA LEU A 68 -10.37 -6.09 10.60
C LEU A 68 -10.86 -5.67 11.99
N THR A 69 -11.58 -6.59 12.64
CA THR A 69 -11.86 -6.48 14.08
C THR A 69 -10.57 -6.61 14.89
N LEU A 70 -10.59 -6.13 16.14
CA LEU A 70 -9.41 -6.23 17.01
C LEU A 70 -9.04 -7.69 17.29
N LYS A 71 -10.03 -8.56 17.50
CA LYS A 71 -9.85 -10.00 17.73
C LYS A 71 -9.18 -10.67 16.54
N GLN A 72 -9.70 -10.45 15.33
CA GLN A 72 -9.12 -11.00 14.10
C GLN A 72 -7.68 -10.53 13.88
N GLN A 73 -7.40 -9.24 14.08
CA GLN A 73 -6.04 -8.73 13.92
C GLN A 73 -5.07 -9.40 14.90
N ARG A 74 -5.47 -9.62 16.17
CA ARG A 74 -4.64 -10.32 17.17
C ARG A 74 -4.33 -11.75 16.72
N LEU A 75 -5.34 -12.49 16.26
CA LEU A 75 -5.17 -13.85 15.75
C LEU A 75 -4.23 -13.88 14.54
N ILE A 76 -4.40 -12.97 13.57
CA ILE A 76 -3.51 -12.84 12.41
C ILE A 76 -2.07 -12.54 12.84
N THR A 77 -1.86 -11.61 13.77
CA THR A 77 -0.50 -11.31 14.25
C THR A 77 0.17 -12.50 14.91
N ILE A 78 -0.58 -13.34 15.64
CA ILE A 78 -0.04 -14.57 16.25
C ILE A 78 0.31 -15.56 15.14
N ALA A 79 -0.60 -15.81 14.21
CA ALA A 79 -0.39 -16.72 13.09
C ALA A 79 0.81 -16.32 12.22
N ILE A 80 0.98 -15.02 11.93
CA ILE A 80 2.15 -14.52 11.18
C ILE A 80 3.44 -14.75 11.94
N LYS A 81 3.46 -14.48 13.26
CA LYS A 81 4.65 -14.68 14.07
C LYS A 81 5.05 -16.16 14.11
N GLN A 82 4.09 -17.05 14.29
CA GLN A 82 4.31 -18.50 14.22
C GLN A 82 4.88 -18.93 12.86
N ALA A 83 4.25 -18.49 11.77
CA ALA A 83 4.70 -18.79 10.41
C ALA A 83 6.13 -18.27 10.11
N ARG A 84 6.53 -17.14 10.71
CA ARG A 84 7.91 -16.63 10.60
C ARG A 84 8.93 -17.47 11.37
N ILE A 85 8.57 -17.92 12.59
CA ILE A 85 9.44 -18.81 13.38
C ILE A 85 9.65 -20.15 12.67
N LEU A 86 8.60 -20.66 12.02
CA LEU A 86 8.64 -21.89 11.22
C LEU A 86 9.21 -21.69 9.79
N SER A 87 9.81 -20.54 9.50
CA SER A 87 10.40 -20.20 8.19
C SER A 87 9.45 -20.25 6.99
N SER A 88 8.13 -20.30 7.22
CA SER A 88 7.13 -20.21 6.14
C SER A 88 7.01 -18.79 5.58
N LEU A 89 7.36 -17.78 6.39
CA LEU A 89 7.38 -16.38 5.98
C LEU A 89 8.71 -15.70 6.32
N PRO A 90 9.25 -14.87 5.42
CA PRO A 90 10.47 -14.12 5.67
C PRO A 90 10.22 -12.94 6.62
N PHE A 91 11.25 -12.61 7.43
CA PHE A 91 11.23 -11.43 8.30
C PHE A 91 11.42 -10.12 7.52
N LEU A 92 12.24 -10.16 6.46
CA LEU A 92 12.56 -9.03 5.59
C LEU A 92 12.63 -9.52 4.15
N ASN A 93 11.82 -8.91 3.28
CA ASN A 93 11.94 -9.09 1.83
C ASN A 93 12.62 -7.87 1.22
N ASN A 94 13.88 -8.05 0.82
CA ASN A 94 14.62 -7.04 0.08
C ASN A 94 14.25 -7.11 -1.40
N ALA A 95 13.01 -6.75 -1.74
CA ALA A 95 12.51 -6.76 -3.12
C ALA A 95 13.39 -5.94 -4.09
N LYS A 96 14.01 -4.86 -3.58
CA LYS A 96 14.97 -4.03 -4.33
C LYS A 96 16.19 -4.80 -4.83
N LEU A 97 16.69 -5.78 -4.05
CA LEU A 97 17.85 -6.58 -4.45
C LEU A 97 17.48 -7.66 -5.48
N ASN A 98 16.26 -8.18 -5.43
CA ASN A 98 15.81 -9.22 -6.35
C ASN A 98 15.65 -8.67 -7.78
N ASN A 99 15.13 -7.45 -7.91
CA ASN A 99 14.95 -6.81 -9.21
C ASN A 99 16.30 -6.43 -9.87
N ALA A 100 17.28 -5.99 -9.08
CA ALA A 100 18.64 -5.72 -9.57
C ALA A 100 19.33 -7.00 -10.07
N LYS A 101 19.21 -8.11 -9.32
CA LYS A 101 19.73 -9.42 -9.75
C LYS A 101 19.08 -9.93 -11.05
N GLN A 102 17.79 -9.67 -11.27
CA GLN A 102 17.14 -10.03 -12.53
C GLN A 102 17.61 -9.17 -13.71
N PHE A 103 17.92 -7.89 -13.47
CA PHE A 103 18.42 -7.01 -14.52
C PHE A 103 19.83 -7.42 -14.99
N GLU A 104 20.71 -7.80 -14.06
CA GLU A 104 22.07 -8.28 -14.40
C GLU A 104 22.05 -9.65 -15.09
N ARG A 105 21.20 -10.60 -14.67
CA ARG A 105 21.07 -11.91 -15.34
C ARG A 105 20.61 -11.79 -16.79
N LYS A 106 19.68 -10.87 -17.08
CA LYS A 106 19.22 -10.61 -18.45
C LYS A 106 20.33 -10.06 -19.36
N ARG A 107 21.28 -9.30 -18.81
CA ARG A 107 22.46 -8.83 -19.57
C ARG A 107 23.41 -9.98 -19.89
N THR A 108 23.71 -10.85 -18.92
CA THR A 108 24.63 -11.98 -19.15
C THR A 108 24.04 -13.01 -20.14
N GLU A 109 22.73 -13.24 -20.11
CA GLU A 109 22.05 -14.18 -21.02
C GLU A 109 21.97 -13.65 -22.47
N SER A 110 21.87 -12.33 -22.67
CA SER A 110 21.83 -11.69 -24.00
C SER A 110 23.13 -11.79 -24.83
N THR A 111 24.20 -12.36 -24.27
CA THR A 111 25.50 -12.48 -24.96
C THR A 111 25.61 -13.73 -25.83
N THR A 112 24.66 -14.67 -25.75
CA THR A 112 24.61 -15.82 -26.67
C THR A 112 23.81 -15.50 -27.93
N ARG A 113 24.38 -14.66 -28.80
CA ARG A 113 23.85 -14.46 -30.15
C ARG A 113 24.11 -15.73 -30.97
N THR A 114 23.08 -16.54 -31.17
CA THR A 114 23.10 -17.63 -32.17
C THR A 114 23.31 -17.01 -33.56
N THR A 115 24.42 -17.37 -34.21
CA THR A 115 24.68 -17.08 -35.62
C THR A 115 23.80 -17.96 -36.50
N GLY A 116 22.49 -17.68 -36.51
CA GLY A 116 21.56 -18.31 -37.44
C GLY A 116 21.69 -17.66 -38.82
N LEU A 117 22.27 -18.39 -39.78
CA LEU A 117 22.26 -18.03 -41.19
C LEU A 117 20.82 -17.78 -41.65
N ARG A 118 20.48 -16.50 -41.84
CA ARG A 118 19.19 -16.07 -42.37
C ARG A 118 19.11 -16.45 -43.84
N SER A 119 18.49 -17.60 -44.14
CA SER A 119 18.13 -17.97 -45.51
C SER A 119 17.19 -16.91 -46.09
N ARG A 120 17.65 -16.18 -47.10
CA ARG A 120 16.84 -15.25 -47.88
C ARG A 120 16.11 -16.05 -48.96
N ASN A 121 14.82 -16.28 -48.78
CA ASN A 121 13.96 -16.81 -49.84
C ASN A 121 13.91 -15.80 -51.00
N LYS A 122 14.61 -16.10 -52.10
CA LYS A 122 14.42 -15.44 -53.38
C LYS A 122 13.13 -15.97 -54.00
N LYS A 123 12.09 -15.13 -54.07
CA LYS A 123 10.93 -15.42 -54.92
C LYS A 123 11.37 -15.28 -56.38
N ALA A 124 11.42 -16.39 -57.10
CA ALA A 124 11.59 -16.41 -58.54
C ALA A 124 10.27 -15.98 -59.18
N TYR A 125 10.30 -14.93 -60.01
CA TYR A 125 9.20 -14.61 -60.91
C TYR A 125 9.33 -15.54 -62.12
N SER A 126 8.37 -16.45 -62.25
CA SER A 126 8.16 -17.24 -63.46
C SER A 126 7.43 -16.39 -64.49
N PHE A 127 8.08 -16.21 -65.64
CA PHE A 127 7.48 -15.84 -66.93
C PHE A 127 6.29 -16.75 -67.28
N PHE A 128 5.33 -16.21 -68.05
CA PHE A 128 4.15 -16.77 -68.77
C PHE A 128 2.92 -15.89 -68.47
N ASN A 129 2.20 -15.25 -69.39
CA ASN A 129 2.15 -15.17 -70.86
C ASN A 129 2.02 -13.69 -71.27
#